data_AF-A0A075HVB6-F1
#
_entry.id   AF-A0A075HVB6-F1
#
_cell.length_a   1.000
_cell.length_b   1.000
_cell.length_c   1.000
_cell.angle_alpha   90.00
_cell.angle_beta   90.00
_cell.angle_gamma   90.00
#
_symmetry.space_group_name_H-M   'P 1'
#
loop_
_entity.id
_entity.type
_entity.pdbx_description
1 polymer ?
#
loop_
_entity_poly.entity_id
_entity_poly.type
_entity_poly.pdbx_seq_one_letter_code
_entity_poly.pdbx_strand_id
1 'polypeptide(L)'
;MPKKLPKDKRQELIAVAKDPDAWGEAIAKGWDVAKVEAIEAKDAFTTLSKIALGRKTNRSERKQATAQLGMLGLVVLPLRVFLIPGSEILLGVAAFVIPWRLVPDKWIPFQSLRDNPDEEIQKQKKKRLKLFRKDRQRIVDKLD
;
A
#
# COMPACT_ATOMS: atom_id res chain seq x y z
N MET A 1 -20.22 7.90 19.44
CA MET A 1 -20.08 6.64 18.68
C MET A 1 -19.30 6.93 17.40
N PRO A 2 -18.24 6.18 17.05
CA PRO A 2 -17.60 6.37 15.75
C PRO A 2 -18.62 6.04 14.65
N LYS A 3 -18.94 7.01 13.79
CA LYS A 3 -19.83 6.81 12.62
C LYS A 3 -19.24 5.67 11.78
N LYS A 4 -20.00 4.58 11.62
CA LYS A 4 -19.63 3.51 10.68
C LYS A 4 -19.42 4.13 9.30
N LEU A 5 -18.33 3.75 8.63
CA LEU A 5 -18.01 4.21 7.29
C LEU A 5 -19.18 3.90 6.33
N PRO A 6 -19.55 4.79 5.39
CA PRO A 6 -20.55 4.49 4.36
C PRO A 6 -20.26 3.18 3.62
N LYS A 7 -21.32 2.46 3.19
CA LYS A 7 -21.23 1.09 2.65
C LYS A 7 -20.40 1.03 1.36
N ASP A 8 -20.58 1.99 0.48
CA ASP A 8 -19.81 2.25 -0.74
C ASP A 8 -18.31 2.32 -0.44
N LYS A 9 -17.91 3.14 0.53
CA LYS A 9 -16.50 3.28 0.92
C LYS A 9 -15.92 2.00 1.53
N ARG A 10 -16.74 1.21 2.24
CA ARG A 10 -16.30 -0.11 2.75
C ARG A 10 -16.08 -1.09 1.59
N GLN A 11 -16.96 -1.09 0.59
CA GLN A 11 -16.84 -1.96 -0.56
C GLN A 11 -15.56 -1.69 -1.37
N GLU A 12 -15.13 -0.44 -1.51
CA GLU A 12 -13.85 -0.12 -2.16
C GLU A 12 -12.66 -0.74 -1.41
N LEU A 13 -12.63 -0.61 -0.08
CA LEU A 13 -11.58 -1.21 0.76
C LEU A 13 -11.60 -2.76 0.67
N ILE A 14 -12.79 -3.36 0.64
CA ILE A 14 -12.98 -4.81 0.51
C ILE A 14 -12.53 -5.29 -0.87
N ALA A 15 -12.84 -4.56 -1.94
CA ALA A 15 -12.46 -4.94 -3.29
C ALA A 15 -10.93 -5.07 -3.43
N VAL A 16 -10.18 -4.10 -2.89
CA VAL A 16 -8.72 -4.15 -2.82
C VAL A 16 -8.22 -5.36 -2.04
N ALA A 17 -8.84 -5.66 -0.90
CA ALA A 17 -8.44 -6.81 -0.08
C ALA A 17 -8.79 -8.16 -0.73
N LYS A 18 -9.86 -8.22 -1.53
CA LYS A 18 -10.29 -9.43 -2.25
C LYS A 18 -9.34 -9.76 -3.40
N ASP A 19 -8.91 -8.78 -4.18
CA ASP A 19 -7.99 -8.98 -5.30
C ASP A 19 -6.81 -7.99 -5.27
N PRO A 20 -5.80 -8.26 -4.42
CA PRO A 20 -4.65 -7.38 -4.27
C PRO A 20 -3.76 -7.38 -5.51
N ASP A 21 -3.72 -8.48 -6.27
CA ASP A 21 -2.85 -8.61 -7.44
C ASP A 21 -3.42 -7.77 -8.59
N ALA A 22 -4.74 -7.84 -8.85
CA ALA A 22 -5.39 -6.96 -9.82
C ALA A 22 -5.26 -5.47 -9.43
N TRP A 23 -5.32 -5.16 -8.14
CA TRP A 23 -5.07 -3.80 -7.66
C TRP A 23 -3.62 -3.35 -7.93
N GLY A 24 -2.63 -4.22 -7.68
CA GLY A 24 -1.23 -3.99 -8.02
C GLY A 24 -1.01 -3.72 -9.51
N GLU A 25 -1.64 -4.52 -10.38
CA GLU A 25 -1.60 -4.30 -11.82
C GLU A 25 -2.22 -2.96 -12.24
N ALA A 26 -3.35 -2.58 -11.64
CA ALA A 26 -3.97 -1.29 -11.91
C ALA A 26 -3.05 -0.12 -11.48
N ILE A 27 -2.39 -0.24 -10.32
CA ILE A 27 -1.39 0.75 -9.87
C ILE A 27 -0.25 0.85 -10.89
N ALA A 28 0.29 -0.29 -11.33
CA ALA A 28 1.38 -0.32 -12.30
C ALA A 28 0.99 0.32 -13.64
N LYS A 29 -0.22 0.04 -14.14
CA LYS A 29 -0.76 0.65 -15.37
C LYS A 29 -0.96 2.16 -15.24
N GLY A 30 -1.35 2.63 -14.06
CA GLY A 30 -1.53 4.06 -13.78
C GLY A 30 -0.23 4.79 -13.42
N TRP A 31 0.91 4.10 -13.40
CA TRP A 31 2.17 4.67 -12.92
C TRP A 31 2.90 5.45 -14.02
N ASP A 32 2.83 6.77 -13.92
CA ASP A 32 3.56 7.70 -14.78
C ASP A 32 4.66 8.39 -13.96
N VAL A 33 5.93 8.06 -14.25
CA VAL A 33 7.09 8.52 -13.46
C VAL A 33 7.14 10.05 -13.36
N ALA A 34 6.86 10.76 -14.46
CA ALA A 34 6.91 12.22 -14.48
C ALA A 34 5.85 12.83 -13.56
N LYS A 35 4.65 12.23 -13.51
CA LYS A 35 3.56 12.70 -12.65
C LYS A 35 3.76 12.33 -11.18
N VAL A 36 4.25 11.12 -10.90
CA VAL A 36 4.46 10.70 -9.50
C VAL A 36 5.58 11.50 -8.85
N GLU A 37 6.69 11.78 -9.56
CA GLU A 37 7.81 12.52 -8.98
C GLU A 37 7.45 13.96 -8.56
N ALA A 38 6.39 14.53 -9.12
CA ALA A 38 5.85 15.83 -8.71
C ALA A 38 5.12 15.80 -7.36
N ILE A 39 4.89 14.62 -6.77
CA ILE A 39 4.20 14.42 -5.49
C ILE A 39 5.21 14.08 -4.39
N GLU A 40 5.08 14.71 -3.23
CA GLU A 40 5.85 14.33 -2.03
C GLU A 40 5.28 13.04 -1.41
N ALA A 41 5.98 11.93 -1.62
CA ALA A 41 5.55 10.60 -1.16
C ALA A 41 6.66 9.79 -0.48
N LYS A 42 7.78 10.42 -0.11
CA LYS A 42 8.95 9.71 0.44
C LYS A 42 8.63 8.95 1.72
N ASP A 43 7.82 9.51 2.61
CA ASP A 43 7.48 8.87 3.89
C ASP A 43 6.52 7.69 3.72
N ALA A 44 5.65 7.74 2.71
CA ALA A 44 4.84 6.61 2.30
C ALA A 44 5.72 5.44 1.89
N PHE A 45 6.67 5.65 0.97
CA PHE A 45 7.54 4.55 0.53
C PHE A 45 8.53 4.11 1.60
N THR A 46 8.96 5.01 2.50
CA THR A 46 9.73 4.62 3.69
C THR A 46 8.92 3.65 4.57
N THR A 47 7.65 3.97 4.83
CA THR A 47 6.75 3.14 5.64
C THR A 47 6.41 1.83 4.96
N LEU A 48 6.06 1.87 3.67
CA LEU A 48 5.78 0.66 2.89
C LEU A 48 7.02 -0.24 2.79
N SER A 49 8.21 0.33 2.68
CA SER A 49 9.44 -0.46 2.63
C SER A 49 9.71 -1.16 3.96
N LYS A 50 9.44 -0.49 5.09
CA LYS A 50 9.50 -1.13 6.42
C LYS A 50 8.52 -2.30 6.48
N ILE A 51 7.28 -2.11 6.04
CA ILE A 51 6.24 -3.16 6.05
C ILE A 51 6.65 -4.34 5.15
N ALA A 52 7.09 -4.06 3.93
CA ALA A 52 7.56 -5.05 2.95
C ALA A 52 8.67 -5.93 3.53
N LEU A 53 9.63 -5.32 4.24
CA LEU A 53 10.75 -6.02 4.88
C LEU A 53 10.42 -6.63 6.26
N GLY A 54 9.15 -6.57 6.70
CA GLY A 54 8.74 -7.10 7.99
C GLY A 54 9.25 -6.30 9.20
N ARG A 55 9.69 -5.05 9.00
CA ARG A 55 10.11 -4.13 10.06
C ARG A 55 8.91 -3.49 10.74
N LYS A 56 9.10 -3.05 11.99
CA LYS A 56 8.05 -2.38 12.77
C LYS A 56 7.79 -0.97 12.22
N THR A 57 6.53 -0.54 12.32
CA THR A 57 6.08 0.83 12.05
C THR A 57 5.26 1.33 13.23
N ASN A 58 5.24 2.64 13.47
CA ASN A 58 4.39 3.28 14.47
C ASN A 58 3.12 3.91 13.85
N ARG A 59 2.20 4.37 14.71
CA ARG A 59 0.92 4.94 14.27
C ARG A 59 1.08 6.23 13.45
N SER A 60 2.06 7.08 13.80
CA SER A 60 2.30 8.33 13.09
C SER A 60 2.79 8.07 11.66
N GLU A 61 3.76 7.17 11.50
CA GLU A 61 4.29 6.75 10.20
C GLU A 61 3.18 6.23 9.29
N ARG A 62 2.32 5.35 9.81
CA ARG A 62 1.22 4.78 9.03
C ARG A 62 0.16 5.82 8.64
N LYS A 63 -0.15 6.77 9.52
CA LYS A 63 -1.08 7.87 9.21
C LYS A 63 -0.51 8.79 8.13
N GLN A 64 0.77 9.13 8.23
CA GLN A 64 1.47 9.95 7.23
C GLN A 64 1.59 9.25 5.88
N ALA A 65 1.95 7.97 5.88
CA ALA A 65 1.99 7.15 4.67
C ALA A 65 0.62 7.07 3.98
N THR A 66 -0.45 6.89 4.74
CA THR A 66 -1.83 6.89 4.22
C THR A 66 -2.17 8.21 3.55
N ALA A 67 -1.81 9.34 4.18
CA ALA A 67 -2.05 10.67 3.60
C ALA A 67 -1.29 10.88 2.30
N GLN A 68 0.01 10.53 2.26
CA GLN A 68 0.84 10.66 1.05
C GLN A 68 0.40 9.72 -0.08
N LEU A 69 -0.03 8.49 0.23
CA LEU A 69 -0.60 7.58 -0.78
C LEU A 69 -1.94 8.11 -1.33
N GLY A 70 -2.75 8.75 -0.47
CA GLY A 70 -3.95 9.46 -0.91
C GLY A 70 -3.64 10.59 -1.89
N MET A 71 -2.58 11.36 -1.64
CA MET A 71 -2.09 12.40 -2.56
C MET A 71 -1.59 11.83 -3.88
N LEU A 72 -0.85 10.71 -3.85
CA LEU A 72 -0.48 9.99 -5.07
C LEU A 72 -1.72 9.49 -5.84
N GLY A 73 -2.83 9.23 -5.15
CA GLY A 73 -4.13 8.92 -5.75
C GLY A 73 -4.65 9.99 -6.73
N LEU A 74 -4.16 11.22 -6.66
CA LEU A 74 -4.52 12.27 -7.62
C LEU A 74 -3.99 11.97 -9.02
N VAL A 75 -2.84 11.30 -9.12
CA VAL A 75 -2.17 10.95 -10.38
C VAL A 75 -2.16 9.44 -10.68
N VAL A 76 -2.21 8.59 -9.65
CA VAL A 76 -2.33 7.13 -9.75
C VAL A 76 -3.69 6.73 -9.17
N LEU A 77 -4.74 6.76 -10.00
CA LEU A 77 -6.15 6.63 -9.56
C LEU A 77 -6.44 5.47 -8.59
N PRO A 78 -5.86 4.25 -8.75
CA PRO A 78 -6.11 3.16 -7.81
C PRO A 78 -5.66 3.42 -6.36
N LEU A 79 -4.75 4.39 -6.13
CA LEU A 79 -4.33 4.79 -4.79
C LEU A 79 -5.32 5.75 -4.10
N ARG A 80 -6.36 6.25 -4.79
CA ARG A 80 -7.41 7.11 -4.19
C ARG A 80 -8.14 6.43 -3.03
N VAL A 81 -8.12 5.10 -2.99
CA VAL A 81 -8.63 4.33 -1.85
C VAL A 81 -8.03 4.79 -0.51
N PHE A 82 -6.81 5.34 -0.51
CA PHE A 82 -6.18 5.88 0.69
C PHE A 82 -6.78 7.20 1.19
N LEU A 83 -7.57 7.91 0.38
CA LEU A 83 -8.36 9.06 0.80
C LEU A 83 -9.56 8.66 1.69
N ILE A 84 -9.93 7.38 1.70
CA ILE A 84 -11.01 6.86 2.52
C ILE A 84 -10.54 6.79 3.99
N PRO A 85 -11.31 7.32 4.95
CA PRO A 85 -10.99 7.17 6.37
C PRO A 85 -10.86 5.68 6.77
N GLY A 86 -9.77 5.33 7.45
CA GLY A 86 -9.50 3.95 7.88
C GLY A 86 -8.79 3.07 6.85
N SER A 87 -8.46 3.62 5.67
CA SER A 87 -7.66 2.96 4.62
C SER A 87 -6.24 2.55 5.05
N GLU A 88 -5.75 3.03 6.20
CA GLU A 88 -4.49 2.61 6.82
C GLU A 88 -4.35 1.08 6.95
N ILE A 89 -5.49 0.38 7.04
CA ILE A 89 -5.53 -1.08 7.08
C ILE A 89 -4.97 -1.71 5.79
N LEU A 90 -5.04 -1.01 4.65
CA LEU A 90 -4.55 -1.47 3.34
C LEU A 90 -3.04 -1.30 3.18
N LEU A 91 -2.32 -0.59 4.06
CA LEU A 91 -0.86 -0.44 3.95
C LEU A 91 -0.13 -1.78 3.93
N GLY A 92 -0.66 -2.76 4.66
CA GLY A 92 -0.14 -4.13 4.65
C GLY A 92 -0.26 -4.76 3.27
N VAL A 93 -1.36 -4.53 2.56
CA VAL A 93 -1.57 -5.01 1.19
C VAL A 93 -0.69 -4.25 0.21
N ALA A 94 -0.72 -2.91 0.27
CA ALA A 94 0.02 -2.02 -0.62
C ALA A 94 1.51 -2.34 -0.68
N ALA A 95 2.15 -2.59 0.47
CA ALA A 95 3.58 -2.89 0.53
C ALA A 95 4.00 -4.10 -0.33
N PHE A 96 3.09 -5.02 -0.62
CA PHE A 96 3.35 -6.24 -1.38
C PHE A 96 2.89 -6.20 -2.84
N VAL A 97 2.22 -5.14 -3.26
CA VAL A 97 1.64 -5.00 -4.61
C VAL A 97 2.08 -3.73 -5.32
N ILE A 98 2.66 -2.76 -4.59
CA ILE A 98 3.30 -1.60 -5.21
C ILE A 98 4.35 -2.08 -6.23
N PRO A 99 4.40 -1.45 -7.43
CA PRO A 99 5.38 -1.79 -8.45
C PRO A 99 6.74 -1.20 -8.07
N TRP A 100 7.43 -1.83 -7.13
CA TRP A 100 8.68 -1.31 -6.54
C TRP A 100 9.75 -0.93 -7.57
N ARG A 101 9.82 -1.62 -8.72
CA ARG A 101 10.72 -1.26 -9.83
C ARG A 101 10.42 0.09 -10.48
N LEU A 102 9.19 0.58 -10.39
CA LEU A 102 8.77 1.87 -10.96
C LEU A 102 8.86 3.01 -9.93
N VAL A 103 9.05 2.68 -8.65
CA VAL A 103 9.15 3.67 -7.57
C VAL A 103 10.51 4.37 -7.68
N PRO A 104 10.56 5.72 -7.66
CA PRO A 104 11.82 6.46 -7.64
C PRO A 104 12.76 5.99 -6.52
N ASP A 105 14.01 5.66 -6.87
CA ASP A 105 15.01 5.14 -5.91
C ASP A 105 15.22 6.06 -4.71
N LYS A 106 15.11 7.38 -4.90
CA LYS A 106 15.22 8.41 -3.85
C LYS A 106 14.18 8.24 -2.73
N TRP A 107 13.10 7.51 -2.97
CA TRP A 107 12.04 7.21 -2.00
C TRP A 107 12.19 5.86 -1.32
N ILE A 108 13.08 4.98 -1.79
CA ILE A 108 13.30 3.65 -1.24
C ILE A 108 14.55 3.67 -0.35
N PRO A 109 14.40 3.69 0.99
CA PRO A 109 15.54 3.88 1.89
C PRO A 109 16.39 2.63 2.07
N PHE A 110 15.92 1.45 1.64
CA PHE A 110 16.64 0.19 1.84
C PHE A 110 17.21 -0.32 0.52
N GLN A 111 18.54 -0.45 0.48
CA GLN A 111 19.29 -0.91 -0.70
C GLN A 111 18.75 -2.22 -1.26
N SER A 112 18.41 -3.19 -0.41
CA SER A 112 17.89 -4.49 -0.85
C SER A 112 16.61 -4.40 -1.67
N LEU A 113 15.73 -3.43 -1.37
CA LEU A 113 14.49 -3.21 -2.13
C LEU A 113 14.74 -2.40 -3.41
N ARG A 114 15.77 -1.56 -3.47
CA ARG A 114 16.16 -0.86 -4.70
C ARG A 114 16.73 -1.83 -5.72
N ASP A 115 17.67 -2.66 -5.27
CA ASP A 115 18.44 -3.52 -6.17
C ASP A 115 17.63 -4.71 -6.66
N ASN A 116 16.92 -5.39 -5.74
CA ASN A 116 16.23 -6.65 -6.03
C ASN A 116 14.83 -6.70 -5.41
N PRO A 117 13.92 -5.77 -5.78
CA PRO A 117 12.60 -5.65 -5.17
C PRO A 117 11.78 -6.95 -5.24
N ASP A 118 11.70 -7.56 -6.43
CA ASP A 118 10.87 -8.76 -6.64
C ASP A 118 11.32 -9.92 -5.75
N GLU A 119 12.63 -10.17 -5.68
CA GLU A 119 13.16 -11.28 -4.89
C GLU A 119 12.89 -11.05 -3.40
N GLU A 120 13.17 -9.85 -2.89
CA GLU A 120 12.96 -9.54 -1.47
C GLU A 120 11.46 -9.56 -1.12
N ILE A 121 10.59 -9.03 -1.99
CA ILE A 121 9.14 -9.11 -1.81
C ILE A 121 8.66 -10.56 -1.84
N GLN A 122 9.14 -11.40 -2.76
CA GLN A 122 8.76 -12.82 -2.82
C GLN A 122 9.25 -13.60 -1.60
N LYS A 123 10.46 -13.34 -1.13
CA LYS A 123 11.02 -13.92 0.10
C LYS A 123 10.16 -13.55 1.31
N GLN A 124 9.75 -12.28 1.42
CA GLN A 124 8.91 -11.82 2.51
C GLN A 124 7.48 -12.34 2.39
N LYS A 125 6.91 -12.39 1.18
CA LYS A 125 5.63 -13.06 0.90
C LYS A 125 5.67 -14.52 1.33
N LYS A 126 6.71 -15.29 0.99
CA LYS A 126 6.87 -16.69 1.43
C LYS A 126 6.93 -16.82 2.95
N LYS A 127 7.74 -15.99 3.62
CA LYS A 127 7.88 -15.98 5.10
C LYS A 127 6.59 -15.58 5.80
N ARG A 128 5.85 -14.63 5.23
CA ARG A 128 4.69 -13.98 5.86
C ARG A 128 3.39 -14.31 5.16
N LEU A 129 3.34 -15.36 4.33
CA LEU A 129 2.17 -15.68 3.50
C LEU A 129 0.92 -15.88 4.34
N LYS A 130 1.07 -16.61 5.46
CA LYS A 130 0.01 -16.82 6.44
C LYS A 130 -0.47 -15.49 7.04
N LEU A 131 0.44 -14.58 7.35
CA LEU A 131 0.11 -13.27 7.91
C LEU A 131 -0.59 -12.39 6.87
N PHE A 132 -0.08 -12.33 5.64
CA PHE A 132 -0.69 -11.58 4.54
C PHE A 132 -2.12 -12.05 4.24
N ARG A 133 -2.34 -13.37 4.17
CA ARG A 133 -3.69 -13.96 4.01
C ARG A 133 -4.60 -13.60 5.19
N LYS A 134 -4.08 -13.69 6.42
CA LYS A 134 -4.83 -13.32 7.63
C LYS A 134 -5.20 -11.84 7.66
N ASP A 135 -4.30 -10.95 7.24
CA ASP A 135 -4.54 -9.51 7.19
C ASP A 135 -5.61 -9.18 6.14
N ARG A 136 -5.54 -9.80 4.95
CA ARG A 136 -6.62 -9.72 3.94
C ARG A 136 -7.97 -10.17 4.49
N GLN A 137 -8.04 -11.37 5.07
CA GLN A 137 -9.30 -11.89 5.60
C GLN A 137 -9.86 -10.98 6.70
N ARG A 138 -8.99 -10.50 7.60
CA ARG A 138 -9.39 -9.58 8.67
C ARG A 138 -9.93 -8.25 8.15
N ILE A 139 -9.45 -7.76 7.00
CA ILE A 139 -10.01 -6.55 6.36
C ILE A 139 -11.43 -6.85 5.89
N VAL A 140 -11.63 -7.97 5.20
CA VAL A 140 -12.95 -8.41 4.70
C VAL A 140 -13.92 -8.58 5.87
N ASP A 141 -13.57 -9.37 6.88
CA ASP A 141 -14.43 -9.66 8.04
C ASP A 141 -14.81 -8.43 8.86
N LYS A 142 -13.96 -7.40 8.91
CA LYS A 142 -14.22 -6.17 9.67
C LYS A 142 -15.10 -5.17 8.93
N LEU A 143 -15.15 -5.26 7.60
CA LEU A 143 -15.78 -4.27 6.74
C LEU A 143 -17.06 -4.77 6.07
N ASP A 144 -17.23 -6.10 5.94
CA ASP A 144 -18.51 -6.76 5.65
C ASP A 144 -19.55 -6.46 6.75
#